data_AF-A0A8J8KDL2-F1
#
_entry.id   AF-A0A8J8KDL2-F1
#
_cell.length_a   1.000
_cell.length_b   1.000
_cell.length_c   1.000
_cell.angle_alpha   90.00
_cell.angle_beta   90.00
_cell.angle_gamma   90.00
#
_symmetry.space_group_name_H-M   'P 1'
#
loop_
_entity.id
_entity.type
_entity.pdbx_description
1 polymer ?
#
loop_
_entity_poly.entity_id
_entity_poly.type
_entity_poly.pdbx_seq_one_letter_code
_entity_poly.pdbx_strand_id
1 'polypeptide(L)'
;MTGYSDPTTTDGSVTGREADETARNARDHPPAGPTGGLAEPIRALATASLPPRDRSLPATLCTNAGEVGLEAADSHTRPDSDRLGRLLEPVATSVVLLEGYVRLRLALVAGADGGDHDTRVQTADATPEWLSVFLENVRFPADRDAVLLASDHLHAGAYATVADAPLPAERRLELYRLLTEGSSALARRFLLLSDAAPVDERRGAIDSAAVEATLAETAGALGATVVGAPTETRTALRTYSHAVMTALTSRTSVASDTDLRSRAARILAGEAETPAGTAPRDGAESGGPTVESHLERARGALESLADAVETTGSGSTPLDRLERATRLPFSG
;
A
#
# COMPACT_ATOMS: atom_id res chain seq x y z
N MET A 1 -73.63 42.00 -5.09
CA MET A 1 -74.05 40.97 -6.06
C MET A 1 -72.79 40.29 -6.55
N THR A 2 -72.43 39.15 -5.93
CA THR A 2 -72.36 37.81 -6.57
C THR A 2 -71.22 37.71 -7.61
N GLY A 3 -70.23 36.81 -7.51
CA GLY A 3 -70.22 35.58 -6.74
C GLY A 3 -68.88 34.87 -6.65
N TYR A 4 -68.96 33.88 -5.77
CA TYR A 4 -68.00 32.91 -5.28
C TYR A 4 -67.79 31.79 -6.31
N SER A 5 -66.54 31.36 -6.52
CA SER A 5 -66.20 30.04 -7.06
C SER A 5 -64.77 29.67 -6.68
N ASP A 6 -64.66 28.83 -5.66
CA ASP A 6 -63.57 27.88 -5.45
C ASP A 6 -63.68 26.76 -6.52
N PRO A 7 -62.57 26.17 -6.97
CA PRO A 7 -62.42 24.76 -6.60
C PRO A 7 -60.98 24.26 -6.37
N THR A 8 -60.91 23.35 -5.40
CA THR A 8 -60.22 22.06 -5.40
C THR A 8 -58.73 22.02 -5.07
N THR A 9 -58.48 21.85 -3.78
CA THR A 9 -57.42 21.08 -3.14
C THR A 9 -57.30 19.65 -3.74
N THR A 10 -56.14 19.29 -4.27
CA THR A 10 -55.71 17.89 -4.47
C THR A 10 -54.38 17.65 -3.79
N ASP A 11 -54.49 17.12 -2.58
CA ASP A 11 -53.77 15.97 -2.02
C ASP A 11 -52.33 15.71 -2.52
N GLY A 12 -51.36 16.31 -1.83
CA GLY A 12 -49.97 15.88 -1.85
C GLY A 12 -49.71 14.94 -0.67
N SER A 13 -49.82 13.62 -0.87
CA SER A 13 -49.48 12.67 0.21
C SER A 13 -48.94 11.30 -0.22
N VAL A 14 -48.56 11.08 -1.49
CA VAL A 14 -48.11 9.75 -1.95
C VAL A 14 -46.59 9.64 -2.16
N THR A 15 -45.84 10.72 -2.36
CA THR A 15 -44.40 10.65 -2.69
C THR A 15 -43.45 10.61 -1.49
N GLY A 16 -43.94 10.83 -0.26
CA GLY A 16 -43.10 10.85 0.95
C GLY A 16 -42.79 9.47 1.53
N ARG A 17 -43.61 8.45 1.23
CA ARG A 17 -43.49 7.13 1.87
C ARG A 17 -42.51 6.20 1.16
N GLU A 18 -42.45 6.25 -0.17
CA GLU A 18 -41.48 5.46 -0.97
C GLU A 18 -40.04 5.97 -0.82
N ALA A 19 -39.85 7.28 -0.65
CA ALA A 19 -38.53 7.87 -0.40
C ALA A 19 -37.97 7.52 1.00
N ASP A 20 -38.83 7.36 2.00
CA ASP A 20 -38.43 6.99 3.36
C ASP A 20 -38.19 5.47 3.51
N GLU A 21 -38.84 4.64 2.69
CA GLU A 21 -38.60 3.20 2.62
C GLU A 21 -37.29 2.85 1.88
N THR A 22 -36.96 3.58 0.81
CA THR A 22 -35.65 3.46 0.14
C THR A 22 -34.49 3.93 1.03
N ALA A 23 -34.70 4.95 1.86
CA ALA A 23 -33.70 5.42 2.82
C ALA A 23 -33.49 4.47 4.03
N ARG A 24 -34.49 3.64 4.38
CA ARG A 24 -34.34 2.61 5.43
C ARG A 24 -33.70 1.34 4.90
N ASN A 25 -34.03 0.90 3.69
CA ASN A 25 -33.41 -0.29 3.09
C ASN A 25 -31.91 -0.12 2.78
N ALA A 26 -31.43 1.11 2.61
CA ALA A 26 -30.00 1.41 2.45
C ALA A 26 -29.18 1.25 3.75
N ARG A 27 -29.83 1.16 4.93
CA ARG A 27 -29.14 1.04 6.23
C ARG A 27 -28.96 -0.39 6.72
N ASP A 28 -29.62 -1.36 6.08
CA ASP A 28 -29.60 -2.78 6.48
C ASP A 28 -28.66 -3.64 5.63
N HIS A 29 -27.85 -3.04 4.75
CA HIS A 29 -26.77 -3.76 4.09
C HIS A 29 -25.48 -3.55 4.88
N PRO A 30 -24.88 -4.60 5.47
CA PRO A 30 -23.51 -4.49 5.96
C PRO A 30 -22.64 -3.99 4.81
N PRO A 31 -21.66 -3.10 5.06
CA PRO A 31 -20.82 -2.60 3.99
C PRO A 31 -20.25 -3.81 3.25
N ALA A 32 -20.65 -3.97 1.99
CA ALA A 32 -20.12 -5.02 1.16
C ALA A 32 -18.61 -4.86 1.22
N GLY A 33 -17.90 -5.89 1.66
CA GLY A 33 -16.44 -5.88 1.61
C GLY A 33 -15.99 -5.47 0.20
N PRO A 34 -14.77 -4.95 0.03
CA PRO A 34 -14.32 -4.31 -1.21
C PRO A 34 -14.47 -5.17 -2.48
N THR A 35 -14.85 -6.44 -2.37
CA THR A 35 -15.01 -7.42 -3.46
C THR A 35 -16.43 -8.00 -3.62
N GLY A 36 -17.43 -7.47 -2.92
CA GLY A 36 -18.79 -8.06 -2.80
C GLY A 36 -19.62 -8.17 -4.08
N GLY A 37 -19.24 -7.51 -5.17
CA GLY A 37 -19.95 -7.53 -6.46
C GLY A 37 -19.31 -8.41 -7.55
N LEU A 38 -18.16 -9.04 -7.27
CA LEU A 38 -17.40 -9.79 -8.27
C LEU A 38 -17.92 -11.23 -8.44
N ALA A 39 -17.78 -11.77 -9.65
CA ALA A 39 -17.90 -13.22 -9.86
C ALA A 39 -16.84 -13.97 -9.03
N GLU A 40 -17.19 -15.17 -8.54
CA GLU A 40 -16.37 -15.90 -7.56
C GLU A 40 -14.89 -16.06 -7.95
N PRO A 41 -14.53 -16.40 -9.21
CA PRO A 41 -13.12 -16.52 -9.59
C PRO A 41 -12.35 -15.20 -9.51
N ILE A 42 -12.99 -14.08 -9.90
CA ILE A 42 -12.39 -12.74 -9.87
C ILE A 42 -12.25 -12.29 -8.41
N ARG A 43 -13.26 -12.58 -7.57
CA ARG A 43 -13.24 -12.28 -6.14
C ARG A 43 -12.09 -13.00 -5.44
N ALA A 44 -11.94 -14.30 -5.70
CA ALA A 44 -10.88 -15.12 -5.10
C ALA A 44 -9.48 -14.58 -5.47
N LEU A 45 -9.25 -14.23 -6.73
CA LEU A 45 -7.99 -13.63 -7.20
C LEU A 45 -7.73 -12.27 -6.54
N ALA A 46 -8.72 -11.39 -6.52
CA ALA A 46 -8.62 -10.08 -5.89
C ALA A 46 -8.27 -10.22 -4.40
N THR A 47 -8.99 -11.06 -3.64
CA THR A 47 -8.75 -11.28 -2.22
C THR A 47 -7.39 -11.92 -1.95
N ALA A 48 -6.98 -12.94 -2.73
CA ALA A 48 -5.69 -13.59 -2.55
C ALA A 48 -4.49 -12.67 -2.82
N SER A 49 -4.66 -11.65 -3.66
CA SER A 49 -3.61 -10.69 -3.97
C SER A 49 -3.37 -9.67 -2.85
N LEU A 50 -4.33 -9.47 -1.94
CA LEU A 50 -4.23 -8.44 -0.91
C LEU A 50 -3.41 -8.96 0.28
N PRO A 51 -2.28 -8.30 0.64
CA PRO A 51 -1.61 -8.62 1.88
C PRO A 51 -2.44 -8.21 3.09
N PRO A 52 -2.30 -8.92 4.22
CA PRO A 52 -2.68 -8.38 5.53
C PRO A 52 -2.01 -7.02 5.74
N ARG A 53 -2.73 -6.08 6.35
CA ARG A 53 -2.28 -4.68 6.50
C ARG A 53 -0.99 -4.57 7.31
N ASP A 54 -0.83 -5.39 8.34
CA ASP A 54 0.36 -5.53 9.18
C ASP A 54 1.60 -6.05 8.41
N ARG A 55 1.40 -6.59 7.20
CA ARG A 55 2.45 -7.11 6.33
C ARG A 55 2.65 -6.30 5.06
N SER A 56 1.82 -5.29 4.83
CA SER A 56 1.96 -4.37 3.69
C SER A 56 2.94 -3.26 4.05
N LEU A 57 4.19 -3.42 3.63
CA LEU A 57 5.20 -2.39 3.81
C LEU A 57 4.78 -1.04 3.21
N PRO A 58 4.21 -0.95 1.99
CA PRO A 58 3.67 0.31 1.46
C PRO A 58 2.61 0.93 2.36
N ALA A 59 1.66 0.16 2.90
CA ALA A 59 0.62 0.69 3.79
C ALA A 59 1.20 1.17 5.14
N THR A 60 2.20 0.47 5.67
CA THR A 60 2.93 0.91 6.87
C THR A 60 3.71 2.19 6.61
N LEU A 61 4.36 2.33 5.45
CA LEU A 61 5.06 3.56 5.06
C LEU A 61 4.09 4.73 4.88
N CYS A 62 2.90 4.49 4.30
CA CYS A 62 1.82 5.47 4.24
C CYS A 62 1.39 5.94 5.64
N THR A 63 1.20 5.01 6.58
CA THR A 63 0.77 5.34 7.94
C THR A 63 1.85 6.17 8.67
N ASN A 64 3.10 5.71 8.65
CA ASN A 64 4.23 6.44 9.23
C ASN A 64 4.43 7.83 8.60
N ALA A 65 4.26 7.94 7.28
CA ALA A 65 4.34 9.23 6.59
C ALA A 65 3.25 10.21 7.05
N GLY A 66 2.06 9.70 7.36
CA GLY A 66 0.99 10.48 7.99
C GLY A 66 1.34 10.93 9.40
N GLU A 67 1.89 10.05 10.22
CA GLU A 67 2.31 10.35 11.60
C GLU A 67 3.43 11.41 11.64
N VAL A 68 4.51 11.19 10.86
CA VAL A 68 5.63 12.14 10.74
C VAL A 68 5.17 13.45 10.10
N GLY A 69 4.34 13.36 9.05
CA GLY A 69 3.79 14.54 8.38
C GLY A 69 2.94 15.40 9.31
N LEU A 70 2.28 14.79 10.29
CA LEU A 70 1.46 15.50 11.25
C LEU A 70 2.27 16.32 12.25
N GLU A 71 3.44 15.83 12.63
CA GLU A 71 4.38 16.59 13.47
C GLU A 71 4.87 17.86 12.78
N ALA A 72 5.02 17.82 11.46
CA ALA A 72 5.43 18.96 10.64
C ALA A 72 4.27 19.87 10.20
N ALA A 73 3.02 19.45 10.44
CA ALA A 73 1.83 20.22 10.09
C ALA A 73 1.54 21.31 11.15
N ASP A 74 0.75 22.32 10.75
CA ASP A 74 0.40 23.44 11.63
C ASP A 74 -0.26 22.95 12.93
N SER A 75 0.31 23.37 14.06
CA SER A 75 -0.08 22.90 15.40
C SER A 75 -1.55 23.18 15.74
N HIS A 76 -2.16 24.19 15.11
CA HIS A 76 -3.59 24.52 15.27
C HIS A 76 -4.55 23.54 14.59
N THR A 77 -4.02 22.63 13.77
CA THR A 77 -4.82 21.65 13.00
C THR A 77 -4.54 20.20 13.38
N ARG A 78 -3.73 19.98 14.43
CA ARG A 78 -3.30 18.65 14.84
C ARG A 78 -4.49 17.83 15.37
N PRO A 79 -4.92 16.77 14.67
CA PRO A 79 -5.92 15.83 15.18
C PRO A 79 -5.33 15.03 16.35
N ASP A 80 -6.21 14.56 17.24
CA ASP A 80 -5.85 13.52 18.20
C ASP A 80 -5.51 12.19 17.48
N SER A 81 -4.93 11.25 18.23
CA SER A 81 -4.48 9.95 17.68
C SER A 81 -5.63 9.15 17.07
N ASP A 82 -6.81 9.13 17.70
CA ASP A 82 -7.99 8.43 17.20
C ASP A 82 -8.49 9.01 15.88
N ARG A 83 -8.46 10.34 15.75
CA ARG A 83 -8.83 11.04 14.52
C ARG A 83 -7.77 10.84 13.44
N LEU A 84 -6.48 10.82 13.78
CA LEU A 84 -5.42 10.49 12.82
C LEU A 84 -5.63 9.09 12.22
N GLY A 85 -5.90 8.09 13.07
CA GLY A 85 -6.21 6.74 12.62
C GLY A 85 -7.38 6.70 11.64
N ARG A 86 -8.49 7.39 11.96
CA ARG A 86 -9.66 7.49 11.06
C ARG A 86 -9.38 8.19 9.73
N LEU A 87 -8.44 9.14 9.69
CA LEU A 87 -8.06 9.84 8.46
C LEU A 87 -7.13 8.98 7.59
N LEU A 88 -6.20 8.26 8.21
CA LEU A 88 -5.24 7.39 7.51
C LEU A 88 -5.86 6.07 7.06
N GLU A 89 -6.88 5.56 7.77
CA GLU A 89 -7.50 4.26 7.48
C GLU A 89 -7.88 4.08 6.01
N PRO A 90 -8.67 4.98 5.38
CA PRO A 90 -9.08 4.80 3.98
C PRO A 90 -7.92 4.89 2.99
N VAL A 91 -6.90 5.69 3.32
CA VAL A 91 -5.74 5.89 2.43
C VAL A 91 -4.76 4.72 2.52
N ALA A 92 -4.55 4.18 3.71
CA ALA A 92 -3.81 2.94 3.87
C ALA A 92 -4.55 1.77 3.18
N THR A 93 -5.90 1.69 3.28
CA THR A 93 -6.69 0.73 2.50
C THR A 93 -6.50 0.93 0.99
N SER A 94 -6.52 2.17 0.50
CA SER A 94 -6.22 2.49 -0.91
C SER A 94 -4.86 1.95 -1.35
N VAL A 95 -3.84 2.07 -0.49
CA VAL A 95 -2.49 1.57 -0.78
C VAL A 95 -2.45 0.05 -0.82
N VAL A 96 -3.13 -0.65 0.09
CA VAL A 96 -3.24 -2.12 0.07
C VAL A 96 -3.94 -2.61 -1.21
N LEU A 97 -5.00 -1.94 -1.65
CA LEU A 97 -5.68 -2.25 -2.91
C LEU A 97 -4.75 -2.03 -4.12
N LEU A 98 -3.99 -0.93 -4.11
CA LEU A 98 -3.00 -0.66 -5.15
C LEU A 98 -1.85 -1.68 -5.15
N GLU A 99 -1.44 -2.16 -3.98
CA GLU A 99 -0.47 -3.26 -3.86
C GLU A 99 -1.00 -4.56 -4.48
N GLY A 100 -2.26 -4.92 -4.19
CA GLY A 100 -2.91 -6.07 -4.83
C GLY A 100 -2.96 -5.92 -6.36
N TYR A 101 -3.34 -4.74 -6.86
CA TYR A 101 -3.27 -4.42 -8.29
C TYR A 101 -1.86 -4.64 -8.86
N VAL A 102 -0.82 -4.13 -8.20
CA VAL A 102 0.57 -4.28 -8.63
C VAL A 102 0.97 -5.76 -8.69
N ARG A 103 0.61 -6.53 -7.66
CA ARG A 103 0.89 -7.96 -7.58
C ARG A 103 0.30 -8.75 -8.76
N LEU A 104 -0.97 -8.49 -9.06
CA LEU A 104 -1.66 -9.11 -10.20
C LEU A 104 -1.03 -8.72 -11.55
N ARG A 105 -0.62 -7.45 -11.70
CA ARG A 105 0.02 -6.96 -12.93
C ARG A 105 1.42 -7.53 -13.14
N LEU A 106 2.21 -7.67 -12.07
CA LEU A 106 3.49 -8.37 -12.12
C LEU A 106 3.33 -9.84 -12.51
N ALA A 107 2.31 -10.53 -11.98
CA ALA A 107 2.01 -11.91 -12.36
C ALA A 107 1.64 -12.06 -13.85
N LEU A 108 0.91 -11.09 -14.41
CA LEU A 108 0.60 -11.08 -15.84
C LEU A 108 1.84 -10.88 -16.71
N VAL A 109 2.75 -10.00 -16.30
CA VAL A 109 4.03 -9.78 -17.00
C VAL A 109 4.89 -11.04 -16.94
N ALA A 110 5.10 -11.60 -15.75
CA ALA A 110 5.91 -12.81 -15.58
C ALA A 110 5.31 -14.04 -16.27
N GLY A 111 3.97 -14.14 -16.34
CA GLY A 111 3.27 -15.23 -17.01
C GLY A 111 3.29 -15.14 -18.54
N ALA A 112 3.56 -13.96 -19.13
CA ALA A 112 3.51 -13.73 -20.57
C ALA A 112 4.67 -14.38 -21.34
N ASP A 113 5.80 -14.65 -20.68
CA ASP A 113 7.05 -15.11 -21.33
C ASP A 113 7.01 -16.54 -21.86
N GLY A 114 5.93 -17.31 -21.64
CA GLY A 114 5.68 -18.57 -22.36
C GLY A 114 6.78 -19.64 -22.27
N GLY A 115 7.76 -19.47 -21.38
CA GLY A 115 8.90 -20.36 -21.21
C GLY A 115 8.46 -21.78 -20.85
N ASP A 116 9.15 -22.75 -21.43
CA ASP A 116 8.98 -24.18 -21.16
C ASP A 116 8.94 -24.43 -19.64
N HIS A 117 8.08 -25.33 -19.19
CA HIS A 117 7.82 -25.54 -17.75
C HIS A 117 9.11 -25.87 -16.97
N ASP A 118 10.12 -26.45 -17.63
CA ASP A 118 11.45 -26.75 -17.08
C ASP A 118 12.28 -25.49 -16.76
N THR A 119 12.11 -24.38 -17.49
CA THR A 119 12.77 -23.11 -17.16
C THR A 119 12.14 -22.39 -15.97
N ARG A 120 10.85 -22.61 -15.69
CA ARG A 120 10.13 -22.00 -14.55
C ARG A 120 10.58 -22.53 -13.19
N VAL A 121 11.09 -23.76 -13.15
CA VAL A 121 11.59 -24.39 -11.90
C VAL A 121 12.97 -23.83 -11.51
N GLN A 122 13.76 -23.34 -12.48
CA GLN A 122 15.07 -22.72 -12.22
C GLN A 122 14.96 -21.24 -11.81
N THR A 123 13.90 -20.52 -12.23
CA THR A 123 13.62 -19.13 -11.83
C THR A 123 13.08 -18.96 -10.40
N ALA A 124 12.82 -20.05 -9.68
CA ALA A 124 12.23 -20.03 -8.34
C ALA A 124 13.07 -19.29 -7.28
N ASP A 125 14.39 -19.19 -7.47
CA ASP A 125 15.29 -18.53 -6.51
C ASP A 125 15.23 -16.99 -6.51
N ALA A 126 14.69 -16.36 -7.56
CA ALA A 126 14.57 -14.90 -7.67
C ALA A 126 13.12 -14.40 -7.72
N THR A 127 12.15 -15.30 -7.80
CA THR A 127 10.73 -14.96 -7.89
C THR A 127 10.18 -14.80 -6.46
N PRO A 128 9.55 -13.67 -6.09
CA PRO A 128 8.95 -13.52 -4.76
C PRO A 128 7.99 -14.68 -4.47
N GLU A 129 8.03 -15.23 -3.25
CA GLU A 129 7.23 -16.40 -2.86
C GLU A 129 5.73 -16.21 -3.12
N TRP A 130 5.22 -15.00 -2.84
CA TRP A 130 3.83 -14.64 -3.11
C TRP A 130 3.50 -14.69 -4.61
N LEU A 131 4.45 -14.38 -5.48
CA LEU A 131 4.30 -14.40 -6.93
C LEU A 131 4.32 -15.84 -7.44
N SER A 132 5.15 -16.72 -6.87
CA SER A 132 5.18 -18.16 -7.19
C SER A 132 3.83 -18.83 -6.89
N VAL A 133 3.26 -18.57 -5.70
CA VAL A 133 1.91 -19.04 -5.33
C VAL A 133 0.86 -18.50 -6.30
N PHE A 134 1.02 -17.26 -6.76
CA PHE A 134 0.07 -16.67 -7.68
C PHE A 134 0.17 -17.26 -9.10
N LEU A 135 1.39 -17.45 -9.61
CA LEU A 135 1.65 -18.03 -10.93
C LEU A 135 1.17 -19.48 -11.04
N GLU A 136 1.19 -20.25 -9.95
CA GLU A 136 0.58 -21.58 -9.91
C GLU A 136 -0.93 -21.57 -10.15
N ASN A 137 -1.60 -20.45 -9.89
CA ASN A 137 -3.05 -20.28 -10.08
C ASN A 137 -3.43 -19.63 -11.42
N VAL A 138 -2.46 -19.07 -12.16
CA VAL A 138 -2.68 -18.46 -13.48
C VAL A 138 -2.11 -19.38 -14.55
N ARG A 139 -2.77 -20.51 -14.81
CA ARG A 139 -2.26 -21.57 -15.71
C ARG A 139 -2.85 -21.48 -17.13
N PHE A 140 -4.00 -20.85 -17.31
CA PHE A 140 -4.74 -20.86 -18.57
C PHE A 140 -5.05 -19.45 -19.09
N PRO A 141 -5.25 -19.28 -20.42
CA PRO A 141 -5.66 -18.01 -21.00
C PRO A 141 -6.94 -17.41 -20.39
N ALA A 142 -7.89 -18.26 -19.97
CA ALA A 142 -9.10 -17.83 -19.27
C ALA A 142 -8.81 -17.23 -17.87
N ASP A 143 -7.68 -17.61 -17.25
CA ASP A 143 -7.24 -17.03 -15.98
C ASP A 143 -6.67 -15.62 -16.19
N ARG A 144 -6.14 -15.32 -17.38
CA ARG A 144 -5.60 -14.00 -17.73
C ARG A 144 -6.67 -12.91 -17.67
N ASP A 145 -7.84 -13.15 -18.26
CA ASP A 145 -8.95 -12.18 -18.25
C ASP A 145 -9.49 -11.98 -16.84
N ALA A 146 -9.59 -13.04 -16.04
CA ALA A 146 -10.00 -12.96 -14.64
C ALA A 146 -9.00 -12.15 -13.79
N VAL A 147 -7.69 -12.34 -14.01
CA VAL A 147 -6.63 -11.58 -13.35
C VAL A 147 -6.65 -10.11 -13.77
N LEU A 148 -6.86 -9.82 -15.06
CA LEU A 148 -7.03 -8.45 -15.56
C LEU A 148 -8.21 -7.75 -14.87
N LEU A 149 -9.38 -8.38 -14.88
CA LEU A 149 -10.58 -7.84 -14.23
C LEU A 149 -10.40 -7.67 -12.72
N ALA A 150 -9.76 -8.63 -12.04
CA ALA A 150 -9.44 -8.50 -10.62
C ALA A 150 -8.51 -7.31 -10.36
N SER A 151 -7.48 -7.13 -11.19
CA SER A 151 -6.55 -6.00 -11.06
C SER A 151 -7.24 -4.65 -11.29
N ASP A 152 -8.11 -4.55 -12.29
CA ASP A 152 -8.84 -3.32 -12.60
C ASP A 152 -9.84 -2.98 -11.50
N HIS A 153 -10.49 -4.00 -10.92
CA HIS A 153 -11.35 -3.86 -9.77
C HIS A 153 -10.60 -3.29 -8.56
N LEU A 154 -9.42 -3.83 -8.23
CA LEU A 154 -8.60 -3.33 -7.13
C LEU A 154 -8.10 -1.91 -7.38
N HIS A 155 -7.70 -1.60 -8.62
CA HIS A 155 -7.27 -0.26 -9.01
C HIS A 155 -8.40 0.76 -8.86
N ALA A 156 -9.60 0.44 -9.35
CA ALA A 156 -10.79 1.27 -9.18
C ALA A 156 -11.18 1.41 -7.70
N GLY A 157 -11.09 0.32 -6.93
CA GLY A 157 -11.33 0.31 -5.50
C GLY A 157 -10.42 1.27 -4.72
N ALA A 158 -9.14 1.37 -5.10
CA ALA A 158 -8.22 2.34 -4.50
C ALA A 158 -8.75 3.78 -4.64
N TYR A 159 -9.20 4.17 -5.83
CA TYR A 159 -9.81 5.48 -6.03
C TYR A 159 -11.11 5.68 -5.26
N ALA A 160 -11.96 4.65 -5.16
CA ALA A 160 -13.19 4.72 -4.39
C ALA A 160 -12.92 4.97 -2.90
N THR A 161 -11.93 4.28 -2.32
CA THR A 161 -11.55 4.48 -0.91
C THR A 161 -11.04 5.89 -0.62
N VAL A 162 -10.35 6.54 -1.56
CA VAL A 162 -9.94 7.95 -1.45
C VAL A 162 -11.14 8.89 -1.57
N ALA A 163 -12.13 8.57 -2.40
CA ALA A 163 -13.37 9.34 -2.56
C ALA A 163 -14.13 9.45 -1.23
N ASP A 164 -14.24 8.30 -0.56
CA ASP A 164 -15.04 8.10 0.66
C ASP A 164 -14.28 8.53 1.93
N ALA A 165 -13.01 8.91 1.80
CA ALA A 165 -12.21 9.38 2.93
C ALA A 165 -12.85 10.64 3.56
N PRO A 166 -12.90 10.74 4.90
CA PRO A 166 -13.51 11.86 5.62
C PRO A 166 -12.59 13.10 5.63
N LEU A 167 -12.26 13.60 4.44
CA LEU A 167 -11.32 14.68 4.18
C LEU A 167 -11.99 15.86 3.46
N PRO A 168 -11.49 17.09 3.65
CA PRO A 168 -11.92 18.24 2.85
C PRO A 168 -11.79 17.98 1.35
N ALA A 169 -12.65 18.58 0.54
CA ALA A 169 -12.69 18.35 -0.91
C ALA A 169 -11.35 18.65 -1.61
N GLU A 170 -10.68 19.73 -1.23
CA GLU A 170 -9.36 20.10 -1.75
C GLU A 170 -8.32 19.01 -1.46
N ARG A 171 -8.36 18.44 -0.25
CA ARG A 171 -7.43 17.39 0.15
C ARG A 171 -7.67 16.08 -0.59
N ARG A 172 -8.94 15.70 -0.76
CA ARG A 172 -9.30 14.54 -1.58
C ARG A 172 -8.83 14.72 -3.02
N LEU A 173 -9.02 15.91 -3.60
CA LEU A 173 -8.56 16.21 -4.97
C LEU A 173 -7.02 16.07 -5.10
N GLU A 174 -6.28 16.50 -4.08
CA GLU A 174 -4.83 16.33 -4.04
C GLU A 174 -4.41 14.86 -3.97
N LEU A 175 -5.08 14.06 -3.13
CA LEU A 175 -4.87 12.61 -3.07
C LEU A 175 -5.21 11.92 -4.40
N TYR A 176 -6.30 12.32 -5.06
CA TYR A 176 -6.65 11.83 -6.40
C TYR A 176 -5.54 12.08 -7.41
N ARG A 177 -4.98 13.29 -7.44
CA ARG A 177 -3.87 13.65 -8.36
C ARG A 177 -2.64 12.79 -8.09
N LEU A 178 -2.27 12.62 -6.82
CA LEU A 178 -1.13 11.76 -6.44
C LEU A 178 -1.38 10.29 -6.81
N LEU A 179 -2.58 9.77 -6.58
CA LEU A 179 -2.92 8.40 -6.94
C LEU A 179 -2.90 8.20 -8.46
N THR A 180 -3.36 9.18 -9.24
CA THR A 180 -3.28 9.18 -10.71
C THR A 180 -1.84 9.24 -11.21
N GLU A 181 -1.00 10.09 -10.61
CA GLU A 181 0.42 10.17 -10.94
C GLU A 181 1.15 8.85 -10.66
N GLY A 182 0.97 8.31 -9.46
CA GLY A 182 1.55 7.02 -9.04
C GLY A 182 1.08 5.87 -9.92
N SER A 183 -0.23 5.79 -10.20
CA SER A 183 -0.79 4.79 -11.11
C SER A 183 -0.20 4.88 -12.52
N SER A 184 -0.01 6.10 -13.04
CA SER A 184 0.59 6.33 -14.35
C SER A 184 2.07 5.93 -14.36
N ALA A 185 2.80 6.18 -13.27
CA ALA A 185 4.18 5.74 -13.12
C ALA A 185 4.28 4.21 -13.09
N LEU A 186 3.41 3.53 -12.32
CA LEU A 186 3.33 2.07 -12.28
C LEU A 186 3.01 1.49 -13.66
N ALA A 187 2.02 2.05 -14.38
CA ALA A 187 1.68 1.61 -15.73
C ALA A 187 2.86 1.71 -16.69
N ARG A 188 3.63 2.82 -16.66
CA ARG A 188 4.86 2.95 -17.45
C ARG A 188 5.90 1.89 -17.09
N ARG A 189 6.06 1.56 -15.81
CA ARG A 189 6.97 0.49 -15.38
C ARG A 189 6.54 -0.87 -15.91
N PHE A 190 5.25 -1.20 -15.87
CA PHE A 190 4.74 -2.45 -16.45
C PHE A 190 4.96 -2.55 -17.96
N LEU A 191 4.84 -1.43 -18.69
CA LEU A 191 5.15 -1.40 -20.12
C LEU A 191 6.64 -1.66 -20.38
N LEU A 192 7.52 -0.97 -19.65
CA LEU A 192 8.97 -1.18 -19.77
C LEU A 192 9.39 -2.63 -19.46
N LEU A 193 8.74 -3.23 -18.46
CA LEU A 193 8.90 -4.64 -18.12
C LEU A 193 8.44 -5.58 -19.25
N SER A 194 7.34 -5.25 -19.91
CA SER A 194 6.78 -6.07 -21.00
C SER A 194 7.57 -5.96 -22.30
N ASP A 195 8.24 -4.83 -22.53
CA ASP A 195 9.05 -4.57 -23.73
C ASP A 195 10.51 -5.06 -23.61
N ALA A 196 10.96 -5.38 -22.39
CA ALA A 196 12.31 -5.88 -22.17
C ALA A 196 12.46 -7.27 -22.80
N ALA A 197 13.32 -7.38 -23.83
CA ALA A 197 13.71 -8.68 -24.38
C ALA A 197 14.23 -9.60 -23.25
N PRO A 198 14.04 -10.94 -23.33
CA PRO A 198 14.48 -11.88 -22.31
C PRO A 198 16.01 -11.93 -22.28
N VAL A 199 16.60 -10.99 -21.54
CA VAL A 199 18.03 -10.83 -21.38
C VAL A 199 18.28 -10.75 -19.89
N ASP A 200 18.67 -11.91 -19.36
CA ASP A 200 19.23 -12.13 -18.02
C ASP A 200 18.20 -12.06 -16.87
N GLU A 201 18.08 -13.13 -16.10
CA GLU A 201 17.13 -13.29 -14.96
C GLU A 201 17.35 -12.23 -13.87
N ARG A 202 18.61 -11.77 -13.71
CA ARG A 202 18.96 -10.65 -12.83
C ARG A 202 18.25 -9.35 -13.20
N ARG A 203 17.92 -9.15 -14.48
CA ARG A 203 17.26 -7.95 -14.97
C ARG A 203 15.78 -7.91 -14.55
N GLY A 204 15.08 -9.05 -14.63
CA GLY A 204 13.68 -9.17 -14.21
C GLY A 204 13.45 -8.87 -12.73
N ALA A 205 14.35 -9.31 -11.84
CA ALA A 205 14.29 -9.00 -10.42
C ALA A 205 14.53 -7.51 -10.12
N ILE A 206 15.47 -6.88 -10.83
CA ILE A 206 15.77 -5.44 -10.72
C ILE A 206 14.56 -4.59 -11.18
N ASP A 207 13.82 -5.05 -12.19
CA ASP A 207 12.70 -4.29 -12.73
C ASP A 207 11.42 -4.43 -11.87
N SER A 208 11.19 -5.57 -11.20
CA SER A 208 10.13 -5.71 -10.19
C SER A 208 10.37 -4.81 -8.97
N ALA A 209 11.62 -4.74 -8.50
CA ALA A 209 12.00 -3.85 -7.39
C ALA A 209 11.68 -2.38 -7.69
N ALA A 210 11.87 -1.93 -8.94
CA ALA A 210 11.53 -0.58 -9.35
C ALA A 210 10.01 -0.29 -9.31
N VAL A 211 9.17 -1.28 -9.62
CA VAL A 211 7.71 -1.18 -9.47
C VAL A 211 7.32 -1.03 -8.02
N GLU A 212 7.85 -1.89 -7.14
CA GLU A 212 7.57 -1.85 -5.71
C GLU A 212 8.06 -0.54 -5.06
N ALA A 213 9.24 -0.05 -5.44
CA ALA A 213 9.75 1.24 -4.99
C ALA A 213 8.84 2.41 -5.43
N THR A 214 8.28 2.36 -6.65
CA THR A 214 7.31 3.35 -7.14
C THR A 214 6.00 3.30 -6.35
N LEU A 215 5.55 2.11 -5.95
CA LEU A 215 4.39 1.95 -5.07
C LEU A 215 4.65 2.53 -3.68
N ALA A 216 5.79 2.22 -3.07
CA ALA A 216 6.19 2.74 -1.76
C ALA A 216 6.32 4.27 -1.77
N GLU A 217 6.91 4.81 -2.83
CA GLU A 217 6.98 6.26 -3.09
C GLU A 217 5.59 6.91 -3.08
N THR A 218 4.65 6.33 -3.82
CA THR A 218 3.26 6.81 -3.90
C THR A 218 2.59 6.73 -2.53
N ALA A 219 2.79 5.63 -1.80
CA ALA A 219 2.23 5.42 -0.47
C ALA A 219 2.72 6.47 0.56
N GLY A 220 4.02 6.75 0.60
CA GLY A 220 4.57 7.79 1.46
C GLY A 220 4.02 9.19 1.15
N ALA A 221 3.87 9.51 -0.14
CA ALA A 221 3.28 10.79 -0.57
C ALA A 221 1.80 10.92 -0.19
N LEU A 222 1.01 9.84 -0.32
CA LEU A 222 -0.39 9.80 0.07
C LEU A 222 -0.55 10.02 1.58
N GLY A 223 0.19 9.28 2.39
CA GLY A 223 0.16 9.38 3.86
C GLY A 223 0.46 10.78 4.37
N ALA A 224 1.56 11.37 3.91
CA ALA A 224 1.95 12.73 4.27
C ALA A 224 0.93 13.79 3.80
N THR A 225 0.28 13.55 2.66
CA THR A 225 -0.74 14.46 2.13
C THR A 225 -2.00 14.44 2.97
N VAL A 226 -2.47 13.27 3.45
CA VAL A 226 -3.69 13.15 4.27
C VAL A 226 -3.73 14.15 5.42
N VAL A 227 -2.60 14.34 6.10
CA VAL A 227 -2.45 15.22 7.25
C VAL A 227 -2.10 16.67 6.90
N GLY A 228 -1.96 16.97 5.61
CA GLY A 228 -1.62 18.29 5.11
C GLY A 228 -0.18 18.70 5.34
N ALA A 229 0.76 17.75 5.35
CA ALA A 229 2.16 18.04 5.55
C ALA A 229 2.70 19.03 4.51
N PRO A 230 3.67 19.89 4.89
CA PRO A 230 4.34 20.79 3.95
C PRO A 230 4.95 20.05 2.75
N THR A 231 5.05 20.73 1.60
CA THR A 231 5.57 20.13 0.36
C THR A 231 6.98 19.53 0.52
N GLU A 232 7.83 20.16 1.32
CA GLU A 232 9.17 19.65 1.64
C GLU A 232 9.09 18.30 2.39
N THR A 233 8.29 18.23 3.46
CA THR A 233 8.06 17.00 4.23
C THR A 233 7.48 15.89 3.36
N ARG A 234 6.51 16.22 2.50
CA ARG A 234 5.93 15.26 1.54
C ARG A 234 6.98 14.73 0.58
N THR A 235 7.85 15.60 0.06
CA THR A 235 8.95 15.21 -0.85
C THR A 235 9.98 14.32 -0.14
N ALA A 236 10.33 14.64 1.10
CA ALA A 236 11.24 13.85 1.92
C ALA A 236 10.67 12.45 2.19
N LEU A 237 9.41 12.36 2.63
CA LEU A 237 8.75 11.07 2.94
C LEU A 237 8.54 10.21 1.69
N ARG A 238 8.24 10.83 0.55
CA ARG A 238 8.19 10.18 -0.76
C ARG A 238 9.54 9.54 -1.11
N THR A 239 10.61 10.31 -1.01
CA THR A 239 11.99 9.87 -1.30
C THR A 239 12.46 8.78 -0.34
N TYR A 240 12.18 8.95 0.95
CA TYR A 240 12.49 7.98 1.99
C TYR A 240 11.80 6.64 1.73
N SER A 241 10.50 6.64 1.44
CA SER A 241 9.73 5.42 1.18
C SER A 241 10.25 4.66 -0.04
N HIS A 242 10.61 5.39 -1.11
CA HIS A 242 11.26 4.81 -2.29
C HIS A 242 12.61 4.16 -1.95
N ALA A 243 13.48 4.88 -1.22
CA ALA A 243 14.81 4.42 -0.87
C ALA A 243 14.77 3.19 0.06
N VAL A 244 13.89 3.17 1.05
CA VAL A 244 13.70 2.02 1.96
C VAL A 244 13.27 0.78 1.19
N MET A 245 12.25 0.91 0.32
CA MET A 245 11.81 -0.23 -0.49
C MET A 245 12.93 -0.74 -1.39
N THR A 246 13.63 0.17 -2.09
CA THR A 246 14.76 -0.19 -2.97
C THR A 246 15.88 -0.92 -2.21
N ALA A 247 16.20 -0.47 -0.99
CA ALA A 247 17.21 -1.10 -0.15
C ALA A 247 16.80 -2.50 0.33
N LEU A 248 15.53 -2.69 0.68
CA LEU A 248 14.99 -3.98 1.09
C LEU A 248 14.95 -4.97 -0.08
N THR A 249 14.43 -4.56 -1.24
CA THR A 249 14.40 -5.41 -2.44
C THR A 249 15.79 -5.78 -2.95
N SER A 250 16.80 -4.92 -2.71
CA SER A 250 18.20 -5.23 -3.06
C SER A 250 18.86 -6.25 -2.11
N ARG A 251 18.31 -6.44 -0.90
CA ARG A 251 18.84 -7.33 0.14
C ARG A 251 18.18 -8.70 0.19
N THR A 252 16.99 -8.83 -0.38
CA THR A 252 16.17 -10.04 -0.32
C THR A 252 16.57 -11.13 -1.31
N SER A 253 17.65 -10.95 -2.08
CA SER A 253 18.19 -12.00 -2.97
C SER A 253 18.86 -13.18 -2.21
N VAL A 254 18.99 -13.12 -0.88
CA VAL A 254 19.76 -14.11 -0.08
C VAL A 254 18.95 -14.71 1.09
N ALA A 255 17.83 -14.09 1.47
CA ALA A 255 16.91 -14.55 2.51
C ALA A 255 15.48 -14.49 1.97
N SER A 256 14.56 -15.34 2.44
CA SER A 256 13.18 -15.37 1.93
C SER A 256 12.55 -13.98 1.94
N ASP A 257 12.38 -13.40 0.75
CA ASP A 257 12.02 -12.01 0.47
C ASP A 257 10.78 -11.52 1.26
N THR A 258 9.83 -12.42 1.46
CA THR A 258 8.58 -12.19 2.21
C THR A 258 8.81 -11.90 3.69
N ASP A 259 9.81 -12.52 4.30
CA ASP A 259 10.05 -12.43 5.75
C ASP A 259 10.66 -11.07 6.13
N LEU A 260 11.62 -10.58 5.34
CA LEU A 260 12.28 -9.29 5.59
C LEU A 260 11.33 -8.10 5.44
N ARG A 261 10.46 -8.10 4.43
CA ARG A 261 9.48 -7.01 4.24
C ARG A 261 8.39 -7.04 5.30
N SER A 262 7.87 -8.22 5.62
CA SER A 262 6.89 -8.39 6.70
C SER A 262 7.46 -8.01 8.05
N ARG A 263 8.74 -8.35 8.30
CA ARG A 263 9.48 -7.93 9.50
C ARG A 263 9.66 -6.42 9.54
N ALA A 264 10.10 -5.80 8.45
CA ALA A 264 10.22 -4.34 8.37
C ALA A 264 8.88 -3.63 8.60
N ALA A 265 7.79 -4.14 8.02
CA ALA A 265 6.44 -3.61 8.22
C ALA A 265 6.03 -3.69 9.70
N ARG A 266 6.27 -4.83 10.37
CA ARG A 266 5.97 -4.99 11.82
C ARG A 266 6.80 -4.06 12.69
N ILE A 267 8.11 -3.97 12.45
CA ILE A 267 8.99 -3.07 13.21
C ILE A 267 8.57 -1.61 13.00
N LEU A 268 8.29 -1.19 11.77
CA LEU A 268 7.83 0.16 11.47
C LEU A 268 6.43 0.45 12.03
N ALA A 269 5.58 -0.56 12.19
CA ALA A 269 4.30 -0.46 12.89
C ALA A 269 4.45 -0.38 14.42
N GLY A 270 5.67 -0.53 14.96
CA GLY A 270 5.93 -0.50 16.40
C GLY A 270 5.66 -1.83 17.10
N GLU A 271 5.47 -2.92 16.37
CA GLU A 271 5.41 -4.27 16.95
C GLU A 271 6.83 -4.66 17.37
N ALA A 272 7.12 -4.57 18.67
CA ALA A 272 8.36 -5.08 19.22
C ALA A 272 8.45 -6.59 18.93
N GLU A 273 9.54 -7.01 18.27
CA GLU A 273 9.91 -8.42 18.26
C GLU A 273 10.09 -8.83 19.71
N THR A 274 9.12 -9.55 20.27
CA THR A 274 9.31 -10.16 21.57
C THR A 274 10.31 -11.29 21.33
N PRO A 275 11.58 -11.17 21.75
CA PRO A 275 12.45 -12.33 21.73
C PRO A 275 11.81 -13.31 22.72
N ALA A 276 11.66 -14.56 22.31
CA ALA A 276 11.16 -15.59 23.21
C ALA A 276 11.99 -15.58 24.51
N GLY A 277 11.38 -15.08 25.59
CA GLY A 277 11.97 -15.06 26.92
C GLY A 277 12.83 -13.83 27.23
N THR A 278 12.21 -12.73 27.64
CA THR A 278 12.67 -11.96 28.81
C THR A 278 11.52 -11.08 29.34
N ALA A 279 11.37 -11.09 30.66
CA ALA A 279 10.26 -10.56 31.42
C ALA A 279 9.95 -9.05 31.19
N PRO A 280 8.72 -8.59 31.47
CA PRO A 280 8.30 -7.22 31.19
C PRO A 280 9.06 -6.23 32.09
N ARG A 281 9.61 -5.18 31.48
CA ARG A 281 10.06 -3.99 32.20
C ARG A 281 8.99 -2.91 32.05
N ASP A 282 8.36 -2.62 33.17
CA ASP A 282 7.45 -1.49 33.36
C ASP A 282 8.15 -0.14 33.08
N GLY A 283 7.37 0.77 32.48
CA GLY A 283 7.47 2.21 32.71
C GLY A 283 8.41 3.00 31.80
N ALA A 284 7.86 3.55 30.71
CA ALA A 284 8.35 4.81 30.13
C ALA A 284 7.22 5.55 29.38
N GLU A 285 6.81 6.64 30.00
CA GLU A 285 6.13 7.85 29.54
C GLU A 285 5.55 7.89 28.11
N SER A 286 4.23 8.09 28.08
CA SER A 286 3.40 8.41 26.92
C SER A 286 3.67 9.84 26.41
N GLY A 287 4.85 10.07 25.86
CA GLY A 287 5.07 11.13 24.87
C GLY A 287 4.67 10.58 23.51
N GLY A 288 3.79 11.29 22.77
CA GLY A 288 3.45 10.91 21.41
C GLY A 288 4.73 10.70 20.58
N PRO A 289 4.72 9.79 19.59
CA PRO A 289 5.94 9.47 18.86
C PRO A 289 6.46 10.74 18.20
N THR A 290 7.77 10.97 18.33
CA THR A 290 8.48 12.07 17.71
C THR A 290 9.12 11.61 16.40
N VAL A 291 9.41 12.52 15.47
CA VAL A 291 10.17 12.21 14.24
C VAL A 291 11.47 11.47 14.58
N GLU A 292 12.13 11.84 15.67
CA GLU A 292 13.32 11.18 16.19
C GLU A 292 13.03 9.72 16.59
N SER A 293 11.91 9.45 17.26
CA SER A 293 11.47 8.08 17.58
C SER A 293 11.18 7.25 16.32
N HIS A 294 10.56 7.83 15.28
CA HIS A 294 10.31 7.12 14.02
C HIS A 294 11.61 6.83 13.25
N LEU A 295 12.54 7.79 13.19
CA LEU A 295 13.85 7.58 12.57
C LEU A 295 14.68 6.55 13.34
N GLU A 296 14.62 6.56 14.67
CA GLU A 296 15.32 5.59 15.49
C GLU A 296 14.72 4.18 15.35
N ARG A 297 13.39 4.08 15.27
CA ARG A 297 12.71 2.81 14.97
C ARG A 297 13.08 2.30 13.58
N ALA A 298 13.17 3.19 12.59
CA ALA A 298 13.61 2.84 11.25
C ALA A 298 15.08 2.39 11.20
N ARG A 299 15.96 3.06 11.95
CA ARG A 299 17.37 2.64 12.10
C ARG A 299 17.45 1.27 12.78
N GLY A 300 16.75 1.08 13.89
CA GLY A 300 16.65 -0.21 14.57
C GLY A 300 16.09 -1.32 13.68
N ALA A 301 15.13 -1.01 12.79
CA ALA A 301 14.65 -1.95 11.78
C ALA A 301 15.75 -2.35 10.78
N LEU A 302 16.51 -1.38 10.29
CA LEU A 302 17.60 -1.62 9.34
C LEU A 302 18.80 -2.34 9.99
N GLU A 303 19.08 -2.07 11.28
CA GLU A 303 20.11 -2.72 12.09
C GLU A 303 19.72 -4.16 12.45
N SER A 304 18.52 -4.39 12.97
CA SER A 304 18.00 -5.74 13.24
C SER A 304 17.97 -6.61 11.98
N LEU A 305 17.62 -6.01 10.84
CA LEU A 305 17.67 -6.66 9.53
C LEU A 305 19.10 -6.91 9.05
N ALA A 306 20.05 -6.06 9.42
CA ALA A 306 21.47 -6.25 9.18
C ALA A 306 22.05 -7.42 9.99
N ASP A 307 21.75 -7.50 11.28
CA ASP A 307 22.20 -8.57 12.17
C ASP A 307 21.66 -9.95 11.73
N ALA A 308 20.42 -9.98 11.25
CA ALA A 308 19.80 -11.18 10.68
C ALA A 308 20.46 -11.66 9.37
N VAL A 309 21.07 -10.75 8.61
CA VAL A 309 21.81 -11.07 7.38
C VAL A 309 23.28 -11.40 7.67
N GLU A 310 23.90 -10.79 8.68
CA GLU A 310 25.29 -11.10 9.07
C GLU A 310 25.44 -12.50 9.68
N THR A 311 24.41 -12.99 10.38
CA THR A 311 24.36 -14.38 10.87
C THR A 311 24.33 -15.43 9.75
N THR A 312 24.13 -15.04 8.49
CA THR A 312 24.05 -15.93 7.32
C THR A 312 25.16 -15.76 6.27
N GLY A 313 26.03 -14.73 6.34
CA GLY A 313 27.30 -14.74 5.60
C GLY A 313 27.91 -13.40 5.15
N SER A 314 29.23 -13.31 5.38
CA SER A 314 30.27 -12.50 4.72
C SER A 314 30.24 -10.95 4.79
N GLY A 315 30.95 -10.40 5.78
CA GLY A 315 32.20 -9.66 5.56
C GLY A 315 32.19 -8.22 5.04
N SER A 316 31.03 -7.59 4.79
CA SER A 316 30.98 -6.13 4.58
C SER A 316 29.88 -5.52 5.43
N THR A 317 30.22 -4.51 6.22
CA THR A 317 29.26 -3.96 7.16
C THR A 317 28.08 -3.33 6.39
N PRO A 318 26.85 -3.47 6.89
CA PRO A 318 25.64 -2.81 6.42
C PRO A 318 25.81 -1.32 6.13
N LEU A 319 26.59 -0.65 6.99
CA LEU A 319 26.84 0.79 6.97
C LEU A 319 27.68 1.20 5.75
N ASP A 320 28.72 0.42 5.42
CA ASP A 320 29.56 0.64 4.23
C ASP A 320 28.78 0.54 2.91
N ARG A 321 27.68 -0.21 2.90
CA ARG A 321 26.79 -0.37 1.72
C ARG A 321 25.77 0.75 1.63
N LEU A 322 25.27 1.23 2.77
CA LEU A 322 24.33 2.35 2.84
C LEU A 322 25.02 3.66 2.46
N GLU A 323 26.23 3.91 2.98
CA GLU A 323 27.07 5.07 2.60
C GLU A 323 27.34 5.10 1.09
N ARG A 324 27.55 3.92 0.49
CA ARG A 324 27.80 3.78 -0.95
C ARG A 324 26.55 4.03 -1.79
N ALA A 325 25.37 3.67 -1.29
CA ALA A 325 24.09 3.83 -2.00
C ALA A 325 23.54 5.25 -1.91
N THR A 326 23.69 5.93 -0.76
CA THR A 326 23.17 7.28 -0.53
C THR A 326 24.19 8.37 -0.87
N ARG A 327 25.47 8.02 -1.04
CA ARG A 327 26.61 8.96 -1.13
C ARG A 327 26.71 9.92 0.06
N LEU A 328 26.12 9.56 1.20
CA LEU A 328 26.21 10.33 2.44
C LEU A 328 27.09 9.55 3.42
N PRO A 329 28.17 10.14 3.96
CA PRO A 329 28.98 9.50 5.00
C PRO A 329 28.19 9.47 6.31
N PHE A 330 28.18 8.31 6.97
CA PHE A 330 27.54 8.07 8.26
C PHE A 330 28.58 7.88 9.39
N SER A 331 29.85 7.71 9.04
CA SER A 331 30.99 7.75 9.96
C SER A 331 31.48 9.19 10.19
N GLY A 332 31.32 9.68 11.43
CA GLY A 332 31.94 10.90 11.96
C GLY A 332 33.01 10.55 12.98
#